data_AF-A0AAV7EQM3-F1
#
_entry.id   AF-A0AAV7EQM3-F1
#
_cell.length_a   1.000
_cell.length_b   1.000
_cell.length_c   1.000
_cell.angle_alpha   90.00
_cell.angle_beta   90.00
_cell.angle_gamma   90.00
#
_symmetry.space_group_name_H-M   'P 1'
#
loop_
_entity.id
_entity.type
_entity.pdbx_description
1 polymer ?
#
loop_
_entity_poly.entity_id
_entity_poly.type
_entity_poly.pdbx_seq_one_letter_code
_entity_poly.pdbx_strand_id
1 'polypeptide(L)'
;MMKTLLVAFDSSFSQAIQWMFSKDVYQITPSEHALRLDLIGKVHGSESAETYFNDLEEKDKNEKTYGALLNCYARDKLTDKFLFHMKMMKKSGFA
;
A
#
# COMPACT_ATOMS: atom_id res chain seq x y z
N MET A 1 -6.21 -14.30 23.24
CA MET A 1 -7.16 -14.67 22.17
C MET A 1 -7.52 -13.47 21.28
N MET A 2 -6.53 -12.83 20.63
CA MET A 2 -6.85 -11.77 19.66
C MET A 2 -5.80 -11.59 18.54
N LYS A 3 -4.87 -12.54 18.38
CA LYS A 3 -3.86 -12.51 17.31
C LYS A 3 -4.05 -13.57 16.22
N THR A 4 -5.06 -14.43 16.33
CA THR A 4 -5.24 -15.56 15.41
C THR A 4 -6.46 -15.42 14.48
N LEU A 5 -7.35 -14.46 14.73
CA LEU A 5 -8.60 -14.31 13.95
C LEU A 5 -8.50 -13.38 12.73
N LEU A 6 -7.44 -12.58 12.60
CA LEU A 6 -7.21 -11.77 11.40
C LEU A 6 -6.50 -12.53 10.26
N VAL A 7 -5.79 -13.60 10.57
CA VAL A 7 -4.97 -14.34 9.59
C VAL A 7 -5.78 -15.40 8.82
N ALA A 8 -6.95 -15.79 9.33
CA ALA A 8 -7.78 -16.84 8.73
C ALA A 8 -8.70 -16.35 7.60
N PHE A 9 -8.85 -15.03 7.40
CA PHE A 9 -9.60 -14.46 6.28
C PHE A 9 -8.69 -13.97 5.12
N ASP A 10 -7.38 -14.18 5.25
CA ASP A 10 -6.34 -13.34 4.61
C ASP A 10 -5.97 -13.78 3.18
N SER A 11 -6.10 -15.06 2.80
CA SER A 11 -5.69 -15.48 1.45
C SER A 11 -6.77 -15.25 0.38
N SER A 12 -8.00 -15.72 0.62
CA SER A 12 -9.09 -15.65 -0.37
C SER A 12 -9.55 -14.22 -0.62
N PHE A 13 -9.61 -13.38 0.43
CA PHE A 13 -9.98 -11.97 0.30
C PHE A 13 -8.89 -11.17 -0.44
N SER A 14 -7.63 -11.42 -0.12
CA SER A 14 -6.47 -10.89 -0.85
C SER A 14 -6.51 -11.27 -2.34
N GLN A 15 -6.74 -12.55 -2.64
CA GLN A 15 -6.82 -13.05 -4.02
C GLN A 15 -8.01 -12.47 -4.79
N ALA A 16 -9.18 -12.32 -4.15
CA ALA A 16 -10.35 -11.72 -4.78
C ALA A 16 -10.11 -10.24 -5.13
N ILE A 17 -9.52 -9.47 -4.21
CA ILE A 17 -9.15 -8.07 -4.45
C ILE A 17 -8.08 -7.96 -5.53
N GLN A 18 -7.07 -8.82 -5.52
CA GLN A 18 -6.03 -8.85 -6.54
C GLN A 18 -6.62 -9.18 -7.92
N TRP A 19 -7.56 -10.12 -8.00
CA TRP A 19 -8.29 -10.43 -9.22
C TRP A 19 -9.11 -9.23 -9.70
N MET A 20 -9.84 -8.55 -8.82
CA MET A 20 -10.60 -7.35 -9.18
C MET A 20 -9.70 -6.26 -9.78
N PHE A 21 -8.55 -5.97 -9.16
CA PHE A 21 -7.60 -4.99 -9.69
C PHE A 21 -6.86 -5.42 -10.96
N SER A 22 -6.88 -6.71 -11.32
CA SER A 22 -6.32 -7.20 -12.58
C SER A 22 -7.21 -6.92 -13.80
N LYS A 23 -8.46 -6.55 -13.59
CA LYS A 23 -9.46 -6.51 -14.67
C LYS A 23 -9.58 -5.17 -15.40
N ASP A 24 -8.94 -4.10 -14.94
CA ASP A 24 -8.91 -2.77 -15.59
C ASP A 24 -10.29 -2.15 -15.94
N VAL A 25 -11.39 -2.75 -15.44
CA VAL A 25 -12.77 -2.30 -15.70
C VAL A 25 -13.24 -1.27 -14.66
N TYR A 26 -12.53 -1.14 -13.54
CA TYR A 26 -12.93 -0.30 -12.41
C TYR A 26 -12.02 0.92 -12.28
N GLN A 27 -12.64 2.11 -12.22
CA GLN A 27 -11.94 3.35 -11.84
C GLN A 27 -11.45 3.21 -10.40
N ILE A 28 -10.14 3.10 -10.23
CA ILE A 28 -9.51 2.88 -8.93
C ILE A 28 -9.53 4.21 -8.17
N THR A 29 -10.21 4.22 -7.03
CA THR A 29 -10.20 5.33 -6.09
C THR A 29 -8.89 5.37 -5.31
N PRO A 30 -8.52 6.51 -4.72
CA PRO A 30 -7.27 6.55 -3.96
C PRO A 30 -7.25 5.66 -2.71
N SER A 31 -8.42 5.35 -2.14
CA SER A 31 -8.53 4.36 -1.05
C SER A 31 -8.20 2.94 -1.55
N GLU A 32 -8.60 2.61 -2.77
CA GLU A 32 -8.31 1.33 -3.40
C GLU A 32 -6.83 1.20 -3.80
N HIS A 33 -6.19 2.29 -4.23
CA HIS A 33 -4.73 2.31 -4.41
C HIS A 33 -3.99 2.00 -3.11
N ALA A 34 -4.40 2.59 -1.98
CA ALA A 34 -3.78 2.33 -0.69
C ALA A 34 -3.98 0.87 -0.24
N LEU A 35 -5.17 0.30 -0.47
CA LEU A 35 -5.47 -1.11 -0.20
C LEU A 35 -4.59 -2.04 -1.05
N ARG A 36 -4.48 -1.76 -2.35
CA ARG A 36 -3.64 -2.53 -3.27
C ARG A 36 -2.17 -2.45 -2.88
N LEU A 37 -1.70 -1.27 -2.46
CA LEU A 37 -0.32 -1.08 -2.02
C LEU A 37 -0.01 -1.90 -0.76
N ASP A 38 -0.87 -1.87 0.27
CA ASP A 38 -0.68 -2.71 1.46
C ASP A 38 -0.71 -4.20 1.11
N LEU A 39 -1.57 -4.61 0.17
CA LEU A 39 -1.63 -5.99 -0.31
C LEU A 39 -0.35 -6.42 -1.02
N ILE A 40 0.14 -5.62 -1.96
CA ILE A 40 1.41 -5.85 -2.64
C ILE A 40 2.54 -5.93 -1.61
N GLY A 41 2.57 -5.00 -0.64
CA GLY A 41 3.58 -5.00 0.41
C GLY A 41 3.52 -6.24 1.31
N LYS A 42 2.34 -6.81 1.55
CA LYS A 42 2.16 -8.05 2.33
C LYS A 42 2.55 -9.31 1.55
N VAL A 43 2.19 -9.39 0.27
CA VAL A 43 2.34 -10.60 -0.54
C VAL A 43 3.70 -10.64 -1.27
N HIS A 44 4.16 -9.50 -1.75
CA HIS A 44 5.34 -9.36 -2.62
C HIS A 44 6.48 -8.54 -1.98
N GLY A 45 6.24 -7.92 -0.83
CA GLY A 45 7.24 -7.15 -0.08
C GLY A 45 7.29 -5.67 -0.45
N SER A 46 8.04 -4.91 0.35
CA SER A 46 8.12 -3.45 0.26
C SER A 46 8.68 -2.91 -1.07
N GLU A 47 9.58 -3.63 -1.74
CA GLU A 47 10.12 -3.20 -3.04
C GLU A 47 9.04 -3.16 -4.13
N SER A 48 8.22 -4.21 -4.25
CA SER A 48 7.10 -4.21 -5.19
C SER A 48 6.05 -3.15 -4.85
N ALA A 49 5.83 -2.88 -3.57
CA ALA A 49 4.91 -1.82 -3.13
C ALA A 49 5.43 -0.43 -3.50
N GLU A 50 6.74 -0.21 -3.39
CA GLU A 50 7.41 1.03 -3.79
C GLU A 50 7.35 1.24 -5.31
N THR A 51 7.63 0.20 -6.11
CA THR A 51 7.46 0.26 -7.57
C THR A 51 6.04 0.68 -7.93
N TYR A 52 5.04 0.02 -7.33
CA TYR A 52 3.64 0.36 -7.57
C TYR A 52 3.31 1.80 -7.18
N PHE A 53 3.79 2.28 -6.03
CA PHE A 53 3.59 3.66 -5.59
C PHE A 53 4.19 4.67 -6.56
N ASN A 54 5.40 4.40 -7.07
CA ASN A 54 6.09 5.29 -7.99
C ASN A 54 5.37 5.41 -9.34
N ASP A 55 4.75 4.32 -9.79
CA ASP A 55 3.96 4.24 -11.02
C ASP A 55 2.57 4.91 -10.90
N LEU A 56 2.13 5.29 -9.70
CA LEU A 56 0.88 6.04 -9.53
C LEU A 56 0.99 7.41 -10.20
N GLU A 57 -0.12 7.86 -10.77
CA GLU A 57 -0.27 9.25 -11.17
C GLU A 57 -0.19 10.17 -9.94
N GLU A 58 0.29 11.40 -10.13
CA GLU A 58 0.46 12.35 -9.02
C GLU A 58 -0.85 12.63 -8.26
N LYS A 59 -2.01 12.56 -8.95
CA LYS A 59 -3.33 12.72 -8.30
C LYS A 59 -3.67 11.60 -7.31
N ASP A 60 -3.05 10.42 -7.48
CA ASP A 60 -3.31 9.22 -6.67
C ASP A 60 -2.25 9.04 -5.55
N LYS A 61 -1.15 9.81 -5.58
CA LYS A 61 -0.18 9.95 -4.49
C LYS A 61 -0.69 10.94 -3.46
N ASN A 62 -1.36 10.44 -2.43
CA ASN A 62 -1.94 11.24 -1.35
C ASN A 62 -1.68 10.62 0.03
N GLU A 63 -2.25 11.23 1.07
CA GLU A 63 -2.10 10.79 2.46
C GLU A 63 -2.29 9.29 2.66
N LYS A 64 -3.29 8.68 2.01
CA LYS A 64 -3.61 7.25 2.16
C LYS A 64 -2.56 6.36 1.50
N THR A 65 -2.13 6.67 0.29
CA THR A 65 -1.14 5.87 -0.43
C THR A 65 0.26 6.02 0.18
N TYR A 66 0.62 7.23 0.66
CA TYR A 66 1.80 7.42 1.49
C TYR A 66 1.73 6.62 2.79
N GLY A 67 0.61 6.68 3.51
CA GLY A 67 0.42 5.93 4.75
C GLY A 67 0.58 4.42 4.56
N ALA A 68 0.01 3.87 3.48
CA ALA A 68 0.17 2.46 3.13
C ALA A 68 1.64 2.10 2.86
N LEU A 69 2.37 2.93 2.12
CA LEU A 69 3.79 2.68 1.82
C LEU A 69 4.66 2.77 3.07
N LEU A 70 4.42 3.77 3.91
CA LEU A 70 5.11 3.93 5.19
C LEU A 70 4.85 2.75 6.13
N ASN A 71 3.62 2.23 6.15
CA ASN A 71 3.29 1.01 6.90
C ASN A 71 4.07 -0.21 6.38
N CYS A 72 4.28 -0.33 5.06
CA CYS A 72 5.11 -1.39 4.48
C CYS A 72 6.56 -1.28 4.96
N TYR A 73 7.17 -0.09 4.92
CA TYR A 73 8.53 0.10 5.41
C TYR A 73 8.67 -0.12 6.91
N ALA A 74 7.68 0.30 7.71
CA ALA A 74 7.69 0.08 9.16
C ALA A 74 7.63 -1.42 9.49
N ARG A 75 6.81 -2.19 8.77
CA ARG A 75 6.71 -3.65 8.90
C ARG A 75 8.04 -4.35 8.55
N ASP A 76 8.71 -3.89 7.50
CA ASP A 76 9.97 -4.45 7.01
C ASP A 76 11.21 -3.86 7.71
N LYS A 77 11.03 -2.92 8.65
CA LYS A 77 12.09 -2.20 9.38
C LYS A 77 13.06 -1.42 8.47
N LEU A 78 12.55 -0.87 7.36
CA LEU A 78 13.32 -0.08 6.40
C LEU A 78 13.32 1.42 6.75
N THR A 79 14.06 1.79 7.79
CA THR A 79 14.05 3.15 8.35
C THR A 79 14.44 4.24 7.35
N ASP A 80 15.46 4.03 6.52
CA ASP A 80 15.92 5.05 5.57
C ASP A 80 14.84 5.37 4.52
N LYS A 81 14.19 4.33 3.97
CA LYS A 81 13.08 4.48 3.02
C LYS A 81 11.87 5.14 3.67
N PHE A 82 11.56 4.77 4.91
CA PHE A 82 10.48 5.39 5.70
C PHE A 82 10.72 6.89 5.88
N LEU A 83 11.91 7.29 6.35
CA LEU A 83 12.24 8.70 6.59
C LEU A 83 12.25 9.51 5.29
N PHE A 84 12.78 8.93 4.20
CA PHE A 84 12.76 9.57 2.89
C PHE A 84 11.32 9.85 2.43
N HIS A 85 10.45 8.84 2.42
CA HIS A 85 9.07 9.00 1.95
C HIS A 85 8.21 9.86 2.89
N MET A 86 8.45 9.81 4.20
CA MET A 86 7.77 10.71 5.15
C MET A 86 8.15 12.17 4.90
N LYS A 87 9.40 12.46 4.52
CA LYS A 87 9.82 13.82 4.13
C LYS A 87 9.12 14.27 2.84
N MET A 88 8.92 13.37 1.88
CA MET A 88 8.19 13.68 0.65
C MET A 88 6.70 13.95 0.94
N MET A 89 6.06 13.12 1.76
CA MET A 89 4.68 13.30 2.21
C MET A 89 4.45 14.70 2.85
N LYS A 90 5.37 15.13 3.73
CA LYS A 90 5.35 16.48 4.34
C LYS A 90 5.50 17.59 3.31
N LYS A 91 6.43 17.45 2.36
CA LYS A 91 6.63 18.44 1.29
C LYS A 91 5.40 18.59 0.40
N SER A 92 4.65 17.51 0.22
CA SER A 92 3.40 17.50 -0.54
C SER A 92 2.20 18.03 0.27
N GLY A 93 2.37 18.41 1.54
CA GLY A 93 1.30 18.96 2.38
C GLY A 93 0.31 17.91 2.93
N PHE A 94 0.68 16.63 2.90
CA PHE A 94 -0.16 15.54 3.42
C PHE A 94 0.10 15.22 4.90
N ALA A 95 1.13 15.81 5.51
CA ALA A 95 1.55 15.61 6.90
C ALA A 95 2.18 16.87 7.50
#